data_AF-A0A968XLK8-F1
#
_entry.id   AF-A0A968XLK8-F1
#
_cell.length_a   1.000
_cell.length_b   1.000
_cell.length_c   1.000
_cell.angle_alpha   90.00
_cell.angle_beta   90.00
_cell.angle_gamma   90.00
#
_symmetry.space_group_name_H-M   'P 1'
#
loop_
_entity.id
_entity.type
_entity.pdbx_description
1 polymer ?
#
loop_
_entity_poly.entity_id
_entity_poly.type
_entity_poly.pdbx_seq_one_letter_code
_entity_poly.pdbx_strand_id
1 'polypeptide(L)'
;MDMLKSGDLLRMKNVRGEWCVSIYLPINPQTLPDNRKRLKNLTDVAEKKLIDLGMSLKKAAKMLLPLDRILENISFRKDKNESLIMLLMPNAFIWSVLPFESDELAIVSNHFYLQPLFIFRAKELKRRAKNLLKSSNKFYPIENLPMIPPKLLTSKIKTKPQTEKN
;
A
#
# COMPACT_ATOMS: atom_id res chain seq x y z
N MET A 1 2.30 -10.04 -12.06
CA MET A 1 1.72 -8.69 -11.97
C MET A 1 2.38 -8.00 -10.79
N ASP A 2 3.22 -7.00 -11.06
CA ASP A 2 4.03 -6.35 -10.03
C ASP A 2 3.15 -5.41 -9.22
N MET A 3 2.95 -5.74 -7.94
CA MET A 3 2.27 -4.88 -6.98
C MET A 3 3.18 -3.68 -6.71
N LEU A 4 2.59 -2.49 -6.50
CA LEU A 4 3.28 -1.32 -5.95
C LEU A 4 4.28 -1.72 -4.85
N LYS A 5 5.58 -1.67 -5.16
CA LYS A 5 6.62 -2.08 -4.22
C LYS A 5 6.80 -0.99 -3.18
N SER A 6 7.35 -1.36 -2.02
CA SER A 6 7.60 -0.42 -0.92
C SER A 6 8.40 0.82 -1.36
N GLY A 7 9.34 0.63 -2.29
CA GLY A 7 10.16 1.73 -2.84
C GLY A 7 9.34 2.72 -3.67
N ASP A 8 8.35 2.24 -4.42
CA ASP A 8 7.50 3.09 -5.27
C ASP A 8 6.64 4.01 -4.39
N LEU A 9 6.06 3.46 -3.31
CA LEU A 9 5.28 4.23 -2.34
C LEU A 9 6.10 5.33 -1.67
N LEU A 10 7.35 5.02 -1.32
CA LEU A 10 8.24 5.98 -0.68
C LEU A 10 8.62 7.13 -1.64
N ARG A 11 8.84 6.82 -2.91
CA ARG A 11 9.05 7.82 -3.96
C ARG A 11 7.82 8.73 -4.11
N MET A 12 6.63 8.15 -4.16
CA MET A 12 5.37 8.89 -4.32
C MET A 12 5.03 9.79 -3.12
N LYS A 13 5.41 9.40 -1.89
CA LYS A 13 5.18 10.22 -0.69
C LYS A 13 5.83 11.60 -0.78
N ASN A 14 7.00 11.67 -1.43
CA ASN A 14 7.80 12.90 -1.53
C ASN A 14 7.48 13.70 -2.78
N VAL A 15 6.65 13.16 -3.67
CA VAL A 15 6.18 13.92 -4.83
C VAL A 15 5.35 15.11 -4.35
N ARG A 16 5.74 16.28 -4.82
CA ARG A 16 5.01 17.53 -4.68
C ARG A 16 4.82 18.09 -6.07
N GLY A 17 3.57 18.35 -6.41
CA GLY A 17 3.20 18.95 -7.69
C GLY A 17 2.06 19.92 -7.44
N GLU A 18 1.84 20.83 -8.36
CA GLU A 18 0.67 21.71 -8.28
C GLU A 18 -0.62 20.87 -8.34
N TRP A 19 -0.66 19.92 -9.29
CA TRP A 19 -1.84 19.11 -9.58
C TRP A 19 -1.50 17.62 -9.50
N CYS A 20 -1.75 17.01 -8.35
CA CYS A 20 -1.65 15.58 -8.11
C CYS A 20 -3.05 14.99 -7.97
N VAL A 21 -3.42 14.10 -8.88
CA VAL A 21 -4.69 13.39 -8.89
C VAL A 21 -4.47 11.98 -8.35
N SER A 22 -5.31 11.58 -7.40
CA SER A 22 -5.36 10.22 -6.86
C SER A 22 -6.76 9.66 -7.03
N ILE A 23 -6.89 8.60 -7.82
CA ILE A 23 -8.16 7.92 -8.05
C ILE A 23 -8.04 6.48 -7.54
N TYR A 24 -9.05 6.07 -6.79
CA TYR A 24 -9.22 4.73 -6.25
C TYR A 24 -10.55 4.17 -6.75
N LEU A 25 -10.51 2.99 -7.36
CA LEU A 25 -11.67 2.33 -7.92
C LEU A 25 -11.70 0.85 -7.48
N PRO A 26 -12.70 0.44 -6.69
CA PRO A 26 -12.95 -0.96 -6.41
C PRO A 26 -13.42 -1.69 -7.67
N ILE A 27 -12.73 -2.77 -8.00
CA ILE A 27 -12.99 -3.51 -9.24
C ILE A 27 -13.66 -4.84 -8.92
N ASN A 28 -14.79 -5.06 -9.60
CA ASN A 28 -15.42 -6.36 -9.70
C ASN A 28 -15.29 -6.89 -11.14
N PRO A 29 -14.57 -7.99 -11.39
CA PRO A 29 -14.37 -8.56 -12.72
C PRO A 29 -15.68 -8.95 -13.43
N GLN A 30 -16.74 -9.24 -12.68
CA GLN A 30 -18.04 -9.64 -13.22
C GLN A 30 -18.86 -8.47 -13.76
N THR A 31 -18.51 -7.23 -13.39
CA THR A 31 -19.27 -6.02 -13.73
C THR A 31 -18.39 -4.98 -14.42
N LEU A 32 -17.63 -5.41 -15.44
CA LEU A 32 -16.73 -4.52 -16.19
C LEU A 32 -17.40 -3.27 -16.79
N PRO A 33 -18.61 -3.35 -17.39
CA PRO A 33 -19.33 -2.16 -17.86
C PRO A 33 -19.58 -1.13 -16.75
N ASP A 34 -19.97 -1.60 -15.56
CA ASP A 34 -20.19 -0.72 -14.41
C ASP A 34 -18.88 -0.14 -13.89
N ASN A 35 -17.79 -0.91 -13.89
CA ASN A 35 -16.46 -0.38 -13.53
C ASN A 35 -16.05 0.76 -14.48
N ARG A 36 -16.32 0.63 -15.79
CA ARG A 36 -16.05 1.70 -16.78
C ARG A 36 -16.87 2.95 -16.47
N LYS A 37 -18.15 2.78 -16.15
CA LYS A 37 -19.04 3.90 -15.79
C LYS A 37 -18.56 4.60 -14.52
N ARG A 38 -18.20 3.85 -13.48
CA ARG A 38 -17.69 4.39 -12.20
C ARG A 38 -16.36 5.11 -12.39
N LEU A 39 -15.46 4.54 -13.19
CA LEU A 39 -14.21 5.21 -13.56
C LEU A 39 -14.48 6.55 -14.26
N LYS A 40 -15.38 6.57 -15.24
CA LYS A 40 -15.75 7.81 -15.94
C LYS A 40 -16.25 8.88 -14.97
N ASN A 41 -17.15 8.52 -14.05
CA ASN A 41 -17.65 9.45 -13.04
C ASN A 41 -16.51 10.02 -12.17
N LEU A 42 -15.55 9.18 -11.75
CA LEU A 42 -14.38 9.63 -10.98
C LEU A 42 -13.47 10.55 -11.78
N THR A 43 -13.29 10.28 -13.08
CA THR A 43 -12.54 11.12 -14.01
C THR A 43 -13.21 12.49 -14.15
N ASP A 44 -14.54 12.53 -14.34
CA ASP A 44 -15.30 13.78 -14.45
C ASP A 44 -15.20 14.62 -13.15
N VAL A 45 -15.25 13.97 -11.99
CA VAL A 45 -15.05 14.62 -10.68
C VAL A 45 -13.63 15.18 -10.55
N ALA A 46 -12.61 14.44 -10.99
CA ALA A 46 -11.23 14.90 -10.97
C ALA A 46 -11.00 16.08 -11.92
N GLU A 47 -11.57 16.02 -13.13
CA GLU A 47 -11.49 17.09 -14.14
C GLU A 47 -12.08 18.38 -13.60
N LYS A 48 -13.29 18.30 -13.03
CA LYS A 48 -13.95 19.47 -12.43
C LYS A 48 -13.09 20.09 -11.34
N LYS A 49 -12.55 19.28 -10.42
CA LYS A 49 -11.68 19.77 -9.34
C LYS A 49 -10.40 20.42 -9.87
N LEU A 50 -9.81 19.88 -10.94
CA LEU A 50 -8.63 20.48 -11.57
C LEU A 50 -8.96 21.86 -12.15
N ILE A 51 -10.10 21.99 -12.83
CA ILE A 51 -10.57 23.25 -13.40
C ILE A 51 -10.86 24.29 -12.31
N ASP A 52 -11.53 23.86 -11.24
CA ASP A 52 -11.82 24.71 -10.07
C ASP A 52 -10.53 25.22 -9.40
N LEU A 53 -9.43 24.47 -9.51
CA LEU A 53 -8.09 24.83 -9.03
C LEU A 53 -7.27 25.66 -10.05
N GLY A 54 -7.85 26.05 -11.18
CA GLY A 54 -7.22 26.94 -12.18
C GLY A 54 -6.59 26.24 -13.38
N MET A 55 -6.74 24.93 -13.53
CA MET A 55 -6.32 24.21 -14.73
C MET A 55 -7.25 24.50 -15.91
N SER A 56 -6.69 24.73 -17.11
CA SER A 56 -7.54 24.84 -18.29
C SER A 56 -8.15 23.47 -18.65
N LEU A 57 -9.41 23.46 -19.10
CA LEU A 57 -10.13 22.25 -19.54
C LEU A 57 -9.27 21.35 -20.45
N LYS A 58 -8.61 21.96 -21.46
CA LYS A 58 -7.75 21.23 -22.41
C LYS A 58 -6.57 20.53 -21.72
N LYS A 59 -5.97 21.16 -20.71
CA LYS A 59 -4.87 20.55 -19.93
C LYS A 59 -5.39 19.44 -19.02
N ALA A 60 -6.54 19.65 -18.37
CA ALA A 60 -7.18 18.65 -17.51
C ALA A 60 -7.55 17.38 -18.30
N ALA A 61 -8.27 17.54 -19.41
CA ALA A 61 -8.63 16.45 -20.31
C ALA A 61 -7.40 15.69 -20.81
N LYS A 62 -6.34 16.41 -21.24
CA LYS A 62 -5.08 15.77 -21.69
C LYS A 62 -4.42 14.95 -20.58
N MET A 63 -4.43 15.45 -19.34
CA MET A 63 -3.82 14.77 -18.20
C MET A 63 -4.60 13.51 -17.80
N LEU A 64 -5.93 13.51 -17.95
CA LEU A 64 -6.81 12.41 -17.57
C LEU A 64 -7.05 11.39 -18.69
N LEU A 65 -6.73 11.73 -19.95
CA LEU A 65 -6.87 10.86 -21.13
C LEU A 65 -6.34 9.42 -20.95
N PRO A 66 -5.22 9.16 -20.23
CA PRO A 66 -4.74 7.79 -20.03
C PRO A 66 -5.74 6.86 -19.30
N LEU A 67 -6.73 7.41 -18.59
CA LEU A 67 -7.73 6.65 -17.83
C LEU A 67 -8.74 5.93 -18.72
N ASP A 68 -9.01 6.42 -19.93
CA ASP A 68 -10.09 5.89 -20.78
C ASP A 68 -9.90 4.42 -21.16
N ARG A 69 -8.64 3.99 -21.30
CA ARG A 69 -8.30 2.63 -21.75
C ARG A 69 -7.67 1.78 -20.66
N ILE A 70 -7.60 2.26 -19.42
CA ILE A 70 -6.85 1.54 -18.39
C ILE A 70 -7.46 0.18 -18.06
N LEU A 71 -8.80 0.09 -18.03
CA LEU A 71 -9.52 -1.15 -17.73
C LEU A 71 -9.35 -2.22 -18.82
N GLU A 72 -8.89 -1.86 -20.02
CA GLU A 72 -8.61 -2.79 -21.12
C GLU A 72 -7.25 -3.47 -20.94
N ASN A 73 -6.33 -2.83 -20.21
CA ASN A 73 -4.97 -3.31 -20.01
C ASN A 73 -4.78 -4.10 -18.70
N ILE A 74 -5.85 -4.31 -17.93
CA ILE A 74 -5.74 -4.95 -16.61
C ILE A 74 -6.23 -6.40 -16.69
N SER A 75 -5.38 -7.32 -16.24
CA SER A 75 -5.75 -8.70 -15.97
C SER A 75 -6.24 -8.83 -14.52
N PHE A 76 -7.56 -8.96 -14.35
CA PHE A 76 -8.17 -9.10 -13.03
C PHE A 76 -8.12 -10.54 -12.52
N ARG A 77 -7.99 -10.72 -11.20
CA ARG A 77 -8.18 -12.04 -10.58
C ARG A 77 -9.64 -12.21 -10.17
N LYS A 78 -10.24 -13.35 -10.52
CA LYS A 78 -11.67 -13.61 -10.33
C LYS A 78 -12.12 -13.68 -8.87
N ASP A 79 -11.21 -14.01 -7.95
CA ASP A 79 -11.59 -14.46 -6.60
C ASP A 79 -11.11 -13.55 -5.45
N LYS A 80 -10.66 -12.33 -5.75
CA LYS A 80 -10.14 -11.41 -4.73
C LYS A 80 -10.70 -10.01 -4.90
N ASN A 81 -11.03 -9.38 -3.76
CA ASN A 81 -11.34 -7.96 -3.74
C ASN A 81 -10.08 -7.20 -4.16
N GLU A 82 -10.15 -6.58 -5.33
CA GLU A 82 -9.07 -5.82 -5.93
C GLU A 82 -9.53 -4.36 -6.09
N SER A 83 -8.58 -3.43 -6.01
CA SER A 83 -8.86 -2.03 -6.29
C SER A 83 -7.77 -1.46 -7.17
N LEU A 84 -8.17 -0.66 -8.16
CA LEU A 84 -7.26 0.04 -9.02
C LEU A 84 -6.93 1.39 -8.40
N ILE A 85 -5.63 1.64 -8.23
CA ILE A 85 -5.11 2.97 -7.90
C ILE A 85 -4.51 3.59 -9.16
N MET A 86 -4.84 4.84 -9.40
CA MET A 86 -4.32 5.65 -10.49
C MET A 86 -3.85 6.99 -9.94
N LEU A 87 -2.59 7.31 -10.21
CA LEU A 87 -1.92 8.50 -9.73
C LEU A 87 -1.45 9.29 -10.94
N LEU A 88 -1.96 10.51 -11.09
CA LEU A 88 -1.71 11.35 -12.26
C LEU A 88 -1.14 12.69 -11.85
N MET A 89 -0.23 13.19 -12.68
CA MET A 89 0.25 14.56 -12.71
C MET A 89 0.61 14.93 -14.15
N PRO A 90 0.87 16.21 -14.48
CA PRO A 90 0.99 16.64 -15.88
C PRO A 90 1.96 15.81 -16.75
N ASN A 91 3.04 15.28 -16.16
CA ASN A 91 4.08 14.53 -16.88
C ASN A 91 4.25 13.08 -16.38
N ALA A 92 3.35 12.58 -15.54
CA ALA A 92 3.47 11.22 -15.03
C ALA A 92 2.11 10.58 -14.79
N PHE A 93 2.04 9.29 -15.15
CA PHE A 93 0.91 8.44 -14.91
C PHE A 93 1.40 7.11 -14.33
N ILE A 94 0.90 6.77 -13.15
CA ILE A 94 1.23 5.54 -12.45
C ILE A 94 -0.08 4.85 -12.09
N TRP A 95 -0.15 3.55 -12.32
CA TRP A 95 -1.29 2.76 -11.90
C TRP A 95 -0.86 1.39 -11.38
N SER A 96 -1.68 0.81 -10.51
CA SER A 96 -1.45 -0.54 -10.00
C SER A 96 -2.75 -1.14 -9.47
N VAL A 97 -2.80 -2.47 -9.40
CA VAL A 97 -3.89 -3.19 -8.74
C VAL A 97 -3.49 -3.52 -7.30
N LEU A 98 -4.33 -3.10 -6.38
CA LEU A 98 -4.21 -3.34 -4.95
C LEU A 98 -4.91 -4.66 -4.60
N PRO A 99 -4.33 -5.49 -3.73
CA PRO A 99 -4.88 -6.80 -3.34
C PRO A 99 -5.97 -6.67 -2.25
N PHE A 100 -6.63 -5.51 -2.20
CA PHE A 100 -7.62 -5.18 -1.20
C PHE A 100 -8.62 -4.18 -1.76
N GLU A 101 -9.79 -4.13 -1.13
CA GLU A 101 -10.83 -3.18 -1.42
C GLU A 101 -10.50 -1.81 -0.82
N SER A 102 -10.58 -0.76 -1.64
CA SER A 102 -10.52 0.63 -1.21
C SER A 102 -11.89 1.29 -1.26
N ASP A 103 -11.97 2.52 -0.80
CA ASP A 103 -13.12 3.37 -1.12
C ASP A 103 -13.07 3.80 -2.60
N GLU A 104 -14.23 4.12 -3.16
CA GLU A 104 -14.36 4.70 -4.50
C GLU A 104 -14.24 6.23 -4.40
N LEU A 105 -13.12 6.80 -4.85
CA LEU A 105 -12.86 8.23 -4.68
C LEU A 105 -11.88 8.83 -5.69
N ALA A 106 -11.99 10.15 -5.87
CA ALA A 106 -11.10 10.98 -6.66
C ALA A 106 -10.68 12.23 -5.86
N ILE A 107 -9.38 12.39 -5.63
CA ILE A 107 -8.79 13.50 -4.88
C ILE A 107 -7.81 14.24 -5.78
N VAL A 108 -7.87 15.58 -5.73
CA VAL A 108 -6.91 16.48 -6.37
C VAL A 108 -6.27 17.31 -5.28
N SER A 109 -4.94 17.29 -5.19
CA SER A 109 -4.19 18.07 -4.20
C SER A 109 -2.75 18.34 -4.67
N ASN A 110 -1.91 18.91 -3.80
CA ASN A 110 -0.49 19.12 -4.10
C ASN A 110 0.41 17.90 -3.86
N HIS A 111 -0.17 16.77 -3.43
CA HIS A 111 0.50 15.50 -3.21
C HIS A 111 -0.44 14.32 -3.51
N PHE A 112 0.10 13.11 -3.59
CA PHE A 112 -0.74 11.92 -3.77
C PHE A 112 -1.39 11.50 -2.44
N TYR A 113 -2.68 11.17 -2.48
CA TYR A 113 -3.40 10.62 -1.35
C TYR A 113 -3.05 9.14 -1.19
N LEU A 114 -2.09 8.84 -0.31
CA LEU A 114 -1.58 7.47 -0.09
C LEU A 114 -2.11 6.84 1.21
N GLN A 115 -2.99 7.52 1.95
CA GLN A 115 -3.53 7.04 3.23
C GLN A 115 -4.16 5.63 3.16
N PRO A 116 -4.94 5.26 2.13
CA PRO A 116 -5.50 3.91 2.02
C PRO A 116 -4.43 2.82 2.00
N LEU A 117 -3.26 3.11 1.41
CA LEU A 117 -2.14 2.16 1.29
C LEU A 117 -1.46 1.91 2.65
N PHE A 118 -1.33 2.95 3.48
CA PHE A 118 -0.75 2.82 4.82
C PHE A 118 -1.66 2.03 5.76
N ILE A 119 -2.98 2.28 5.72
CA ILE A 119 -3.96 1.55 6.52
C ILE A 119 -3.92 0.06 6.15
N PHE A 120 -3.88 -0.27 4.87
CA PHE A 120 -3.76 -1.66 4.43
C PHE A 120 -2.48 -2.32 4.93
N ARG A 121 -1.31 -1.67 4.77
CA ARG A 121 -0.05 -2.25 5.24
C ARG A 121 -0.04 -2.52 6.73
N ALA A 122 -0.59 -1.61 7.54
CA ALA A 122 -0.72 -1.82 8.98
C ALA A 122 -1.61 -3.03 9.31
N LYS A 123 -2.76 -3.18 8.62
CA LYS A 123 -3.64 -4.35 8.75
C LYS A 123 -2.94 -5.66 8.39
N GLU A 124 -2.17 -5.67 7.30
CA GLU A 124 -1.44 -6.87 6.85
C GLU A 124 -0.30 -7.26 7.81
N LEU A 125 0.46 -6.29 8.33
CA LEU A 125 1.47 -6.55 9.36
C LEU A 125 0.84 -7.13 10.63
N LYS A 126 -0.29 -6.59 11.08
CA LYS A 126 -1.04 -7.10 12.23
C LYS A 126 -1.53 -8.54 12.01
N ARG A 127 -2.03 -8.84 10.80
CA ARG A 127 -2.48 -10.20 10.42
C ARG A 127 -1.31 -11.19 10.43
N ARG A 128 -0.16 -10.82 9.86
CA ARG A 128 1.05 -11.64 9.86
C ARG A 128 1.55 -11.91 11.28
N ALA A 129 1.64 -10.87 12.12
CA ALA A 129 2.02 -11.02 13.52
C ALA A 129 1.08 -11.97 14.28
N LYS A 130 -0.24 -11.85 14.08
CA LYS A 130 -1.23 -12.75 14.69
C LYS A 130 -1.06 -14.20 14.22
N ASN A 131 -0.76 -14.42 12.94
CA ASN A 131 -0.52 -15.76 12.39
C ASN A 131 0.79 -16.37 12.90
N LEU A 132 1.85 -15.56 13.05
CA LEU A 132 3.11 -16.01 13.66
C LEU A 132 2.94 -16.37 15.14
N LEU A 133 2.20 -15.58 15.92
CA LEU A 133 1.86 -15.94 17.31
C LEU A 133 1.04 -17.23 17.39
N LYS A 134 0.08 -17.41 16.46
CA LYS A 134 -0.70 -18.65 16.38
C LYS A 134 0.15 -19.86 15.97
N SER A 135 1.15 -19.67 15.10
CA SER A 135 2.04 -20.76 14.69
C SER A 135 3.14 -21.06 15.70
N SER A 136 3.58 -20.08 16.51
CA SER A 136 4.54 -20.30 17.60
C SER A 136 3.91 -20.96 18.82
N ASN A 137 2.57 -20.99 18.92
CA ASN A 137 1.84 -21.82 19.87
C ASN A 137 1.77 -23.30 19.48
N LYS A 138 2.52 -23.75 18.46
CA LYS A 138 3.00 -25.13 18.45
C LYS A 138 4.00 -25.27 19.58
N PHE A 139 3.50 -25.62 20.77
CA PHE A 139 4.30 -26.16 21.87
C PHE A 139 5.27 -27.19 21.27
N TYR A 140 6.56 -26.91 21.28
CA TYR A 140 7.54 -27.98 21.24
C TYR A 140 7.39 -28.69 22.59
N PRO A 141 6.97 -29.98 22.64
CA PRO A 141 7.01 -30.70 23.89
C PRO A 141 8.44 -30.63 24.42
N ILE A 142 8.60 -30.27 25.69
CA ILE A 142 9.89 -30.13 26.37
C ILE A 142 10.72 -31.43 26.24
N GLU A 143 10.04 -32.55 26.01
CA GLU A 143 10.56 -33.89 25.75
C GLU A 143 11.46 -34.00 24.50
N ASN A 144 11.42 -33.04 23.56
CA ASN A 144 12.23 -33.06 22.33
C ASN A 144 13.26 -31.91 22.23
N LEU A 145 13.52 -31.16 23.31
CA LEU A 145 14.67 -30.26 23.33
C LEU A 145 15.96 -31.11 23.43
N PRO A 146 16.95 -30.96 22.53
CA PRO A 146 18.24 -31.61 22.74
C PRO A 146 18.79 -31.10 24.08
N MET A 147 18.96 -32.01 25.05
CA MET A 147 19.57 -31.68 26.33
C MET A 147 20.90 -30.99 26.05
N ILE A 148 20.98 -29.70 26.37
CA ILE A 148 22.25 -28.99 26.40
C ILE A 148 23.04 -29.65 27.55
N PRO A 149 24.17 -30.33 27.30
CA PRO A 149 24.91 -30.95 28.37
C PRO A 149 25.37 -29.87 29.36
N PRO A 150 25.26 -30.10 30.69
CA PRO A 150 25.47 -29.10 31.73
C PRO A 150 26.92 -28.61 31.89
N LYS A 151 27.78 -28.81 30.89
CA LYS A 151 29.16 -28.31 30.88
C LYS A 151 29.31 -26.84 30.49
N LEU A 152 28.23 -26.17 30.07
CA LEU A 152 28.27 -24.75 29.67
C LEU A 152 27.81 -23.77 30.77
N LEU A 153 27.41 -24.24 31.96
CA LEU A 153 26.86 -23.38 33.02
C LEU A 153 27.82 -23.07 34.18
N THR A 154 29.11 -23.41 34.08
CA THR A 154 30.09 -23.08 35.13
C THR A 154 31.05 -21.96 34.72
N SER A 155 30.83 -20.82 35.37
CA SER A 155 31.84 -19.86 35.84
C SER A 155 32.77 -19.17 34.82
N LYS A 156 32.34 -17.99 34.36
CA LYS A 156 33.18 -16.78 34.41
C LYS A 156 32.48 -15.70 35.22
N ILE A 157 32.49 -15.84 36.55
CA ILE A 157 32.35 -14.71 37.46
C ILE A 157 33.77 -14.28 37.82
N LYS A 158 34.29 -13.26 37.15
CA LYS A 158 35.43 -12.47 37.64
C LYS A 158 34.86 -11.16 38.17
N THR A 159 34.62 -11.10 39.48
CA THR A 159 34.43 -9.86 40.23
C THR A 159 35.77 -9.13 40.32
N LYS A 160 35.81 -7.87 39.88
CA LYS A 160 36.89 -6.92 40.18
C LYS A 160 36.70 -6.43 41.63
N PRO A 161 37.73 -6.36 42.47
CA PRO A 161 37.60 -5.72 43.78
C PRO A 161 37.64 -4.20 43.62
N GLN A 162 36.69 -3.52 44.30
CA GLN A 162 36.72 -2.09 44.53
C GLN A 162 37.73 -1.78 45.65
N THR A 163 38.59 -0.81 45.39
CA THR A 163 39.46 -0.15 46.35
C THR A 163 38.64 0.73 47.28
N GLU A 164 38.66 0.43 48.58
CA GLU A 164 38.26 1.37 49.63
C GLU A 164 39.46 1.80 50.47
N LYS A 165 39.50 3.11 50.71
CA LYS A 165 40.43 3.86 51.54
C LYS A 165 40.21 3.51 53.01
N ASN A 166 41.29 3.23 53.74
CA ASN A 166 41.79 4.02 54.88
C ASN A 166 43.04 3.37 55.45
#